data_AF-A0A8T0HH44-F1
#
_entry.id   AF-A0A8T0HH44-F1
#
_cell.length_a   1.000
_cell.length_b   1.000
_cell.length_c   1.000
_cell.angle_alpha   90.00
_cell.angle_beta   90.00
_cell.angle_gamma   90.00
#
_symmetry.space_group_name_H-M   'P 1'
#
loop_
_entity.id
_entity.type
_entity.pdbx_description
1 polymer ?
#
loop_
_entity_poly.entity_id
_entity_poly.type
_entity_poly.pdbx_seq_one_letter_code
_entity_poly.pdbx_strand_id
1 'polypeptide(L)'
;MASYFSWPGGTSGAGQLQSSGMLTKEQLLQLFRDFASVLALPETKNRLAEAISDKQEAVNVTTEIQEELFLKMGVDPKFGIESLGKVNIVYADDRDLMIQFYQFVSAEEMACEEAELGPEAFARKMEEVKKSQQQVSANKMT
;
A
#
# COMPACT_ATOMS: atom_id res chain seq x y z
N MET A 1 -6.71 -16.60 55.12
CA MET A 1 -5.81 -16.78 53.96
C MET A 1 -6.68 -17.15 52.77
N ALA A 2 -7.09 -16.15 51.98
CA ALA A 2 -7.80 -16.37 50.73
C ALA A 2 -6.80 -16.09 49.60
N SER A 3 -6.48 -17.14 48.86
CA SER A 3 -5.58 -17.09 47.71
C SER A 3 -6.28 -16.33 46.58
N TYR A 4 -5.80 -15.12 46.28
CA TYR A 4 -6.18 -14.41 45.06
C TYR A 4 -5.50 -15.10 43.88
N PHE A 5 -6.22 -16.01 43.24
CA PHE A 5 -5.99 -16.35 41.84
C PHE A 5 -6.24 -15.06 41.03
N SER A 6 -5.18 -14.31 40.76
CA SER A 6 -5.22 -13.19 39.82
C SER A 6 -5.19 -13.79 38.42
N TRP A 7 -6.38 -14.04 37.86
CA TRP A 7 -6.51 -14.18 36.42
C TRP A 7 -6.23 -12.80 35.79
N PRO A 8 -5.28 -12.67 34.83
CA PRO A 8 -5.27 -11.49 33.98
C PRO A 8 -6.57 -11.55 33.18
N GLY A 9 -7.53 -10.73 33.58
CA GLY A 9 -8.82 -10.62 32.94
C GLY A 9 -8.63 -10.41 31.45
N GLY A 10 -9.24 -11.29 30.66
CA GLY A 10 -9.64 -10.95 29.31
C GLY A 10 -10.66 -9.81 29.41
N THR A 11 -10.21 -8.60 29.12
CA THR A 11 -11.09 -7.56 28.62
C THR A 11 -11.17 -7.75 27.12
N SER A 12 -12.29 -8.28 26.66
CA SER A 12 -12.77 -8.08 25.30
C SER A 12 -12.84 -6.57 25.04
N GLY A 13 -11.78 -6.00 24.48
CA GLY A 13 -11.82 -4.65 23.93
C GLY A 13 -12.58 -4.71 22.62
N ALA A 14 -13.77 -4.12 22.56
CA ALA A 14 -14.27 -3.62 21.30
C ALA A 14 -13.17 -2.70 20.71
N GLY A 15 -12.72 -3.05 19.50
CA GLY A 15 -11.42 -2.69 18.94
C GLY A 15 -11.02 -1.23 19.11
N GLN A 16 -10.02 -0.98 19.96
CA GLN A 16 -9.34 0.30 19.98
C GLN A 16 -8.28 0.27 18.88
N LEU A 17 -8.60 0.90 17.75
CA LEU A 17 -7.68 1.01 16.63
C LEU A 17 -6.40 1.72 17.09
N GLN A 18 -5.25 1.28 16.58
CA GLN A 18 -3.99 1.99 16.77
C GLN A 18 -4.10 3.36 16.09
N SER A 19 -4.04 4.42 16.90
CA SER A 19 -4.20 5.80 16.45
C SER A 19 -3.06 6.71 16.94
N SER A 20 -1.95 6.14 17.42
CA SER A 20 -0.81 6.89 17.96
C SER A 20 0.51 6.13 17.76
N GLY A 21 1.63 6.86 17.84
CA GLY A 21 2.98 6.32 17.64
C GLY A 21 3.37 6.25 16.16
N MET A 22 4.04 5.16 15.78
CA MET A 22 4.40 4.85 14.40
C MET A 22 4.01 3.41 14.09
N LEU A 23 3.64 3.12 12.84
CA LEU A 23 3.46 1.75 12.38
C LEU A 23 4.78 0.98 12.49
N THR A 24 4.70 -0.24 13.01
CA THR A 24 5.88 -1.11 13.08
C THR A 24 6.30 -1.59 11.70
N LYS A 25 7.54 -2.04 11.57
CA LYS A 25 8.05 -2.64 10.33
C LYS A 25 7.16 -3.80 9.86
N GLU A 26 6.69 -4.65 10.76
CA GLU A 26 5.82 -5.78 10.43
C GLU A 26 4.46 -5.30 9.88
N GLN A 27 3.87 -4.27 10.48
CA GLN A 27 2.62 -3.68 9.99
C GLN A 27 2.79 -3.04 8.61
N LEU A 28 3.90 -2.33 8.38
CA LEU A 28 4.22 -1.75 7.08
C LEU A 28 4.41 -2.82 6.01
N LEU A 29 5.18 -3.88 6.30
CA LEU A 29 5.41 -4.98 5.37
C LEU A 29 4.12 -5.76 5.07
N GLN A 30 3.26 -5.96 6.08
CA GLN A 30 1.95 -6.57 5.90
C GLN A 30 1.08 -5.73 4.96
N LEU A 31 1.00 -4.40 5.20
CA LEU A 31 0.29 -3.47 4.34
C LEU A 31 0.78 -3.55 2.89
N PHE A 32 2.10 -3.49 2.66
CA PHE A 32 2.66 -3.50 1.31
C PHE A 32 2.28 -4.76 0.54
N ARG A 33 2.34 -5.93 1.21
CA ARG A 33 1.96 -7.21 0.62
C ARG A 33 0.46 -7.28 0.30
N ASP A 34 -0.37 -6.91 1.26
CA ASP A 34 -1.83 -7.01 1.12
C ASP A 34 -2.33 -6.02 0.08
N PHE A 35 -1.80 -4.80 0.08
CA PHE A 35 -2.12 -3.78 -0.90
C PHE A 35 -1.75 -4.20 -2.32
N ALA A 36 -0.53 -4.70 -2.55
CA ALA A 36 -0.13 -5.20 -3.85
C ALA A 36 -1.01 -6.37 -4.32
N SER A 37 -1.41 -7.24 -3.40
CA SER A 37 -2.31 -8.37 -3.70
C SER A 37 -3.71 -7.87 -4.08
N VAL A 38 -4.25 -6.87 -3.38
CA VAL A 38 -5.56 -6.28 -3.67
C VAL A 38 -5.53 -5.51 -4.99
N LEU A 39 -4.49 -4.73 -5.27
CA LEU A 39 -4.35 -4.01 -6.55
C LEU A 39 -4.29 -4.96 -7.76
N ALA A 40 -3.75 -6.16 -7.58
CA ALA A 40 -3.71 -7.17 -8.64
C ALA A 40 -5.07 -7.83 -8.91
N LEU A 41 -6.06 -7.68 -8.02
CA LEU A 41 -7.38 -8.28 -8.21
C LEU A 41 -8.14 -7.58 -9.35
N PRO A 42 -8.86 -8.35 -10.20
CA PRO A 42 -9.67 -7.79 -11.26
C PRO A 42 -10.79 -6.88 -10.71
N GLU A 43 -11.32 -7.18 -9.52
CA GLU A 43 -12.32 -6.34 -8.85
C GLU A 43 -11.78 -4.93 -8.58
N THR A 44 -10.53 -4.82 -8.10
CA THR A 44 -9.88 -3.54 -7.86
C THR A 44 -9.63 -2.77 -9.16
N LYS A 45 -9.17 -3.47 -10.20
CA LYS A 45 -8.99 -2.86 -11.53
C LYS A 45 -10.30 -2.30 -12.08
N ASN A 46 -11.41 -3.03 -11.90
CA ASN A 46 -12.73 -2.56 -12.27
C ASN A 46 -13.15 -1.35 -11.44
N ARG A 47 -12.98 -1.37 -10.10
CA ARG A 47 -13.26 -0.22 -9.23
C ARG A 47 -12.48 1.04 -9.67
N LEU A 48 -11.21 0.89 -10.04
CA LEU A 48 -10.40 2.00 -10.54
C LEU A 48 -10.91 2.54 -11.88
N ALA A 49 -11.23 1.65 -12.83
CA ALA A 49 -11.76 2.05 -14.13
C ALA A 49 -13.15 2.71 -14.02
N GLU A 50 -14.02 2.20 -13.14
CA GLU A 50 -15.32 2.80 -12.83
C GLU A 50 -15.15 4.20 -12.24
N ALA A 51 -14.25 4.39 -11.27
CA ALA A 51 -13.97 5.70 -10.69
C ALA A 51 -13.50 6.72 -11.75
N ILE A 52 -12.61 6.32 -12.66
CA ILE A 52 -12.19 7.18 -13.80
C ILE A 52 -13.38 7.51 -14.71
N SER A 53 -14.26 6.54 -14.99
CA SER A 53 -15.48 6.77 -15.76
C SER A 53 -16.43 7.77 -15.08
N ASP A 54 -16.54 7.72 -13.75
CA ASP A 54 -17.31 8.66 -12.91
C ASP A 54 -16.58 10.00 -12.68
N LYS A 55 -15.46 10.24 -13.37
CA LYS A 55 -14.61 11.45 -13.25
C LYS A 55 -14.04 11.66 -11.85
N GLN A 56 -13.90 10.59 -11.09
CA GLN A 56 -13.18 10.57 -9.85
C GLN A 56 -11.70 10.25 -10.12
N GLU A 57 -10.84 10.61 -9.18
CA GLU A 57 -9.42 10.30 -9.27
C GLU A 57 -9.19 8.85 -8.81
N ALA A 58 -8.39 8.08 -9.56
CA ALA A 58 -8.04 6.71 -9.19
C ALA A 58 -7.39 6.62 -7.80
N VAL A 59 -6.69 7.69 -7.38
CA VAL A 59 -6.09 7.82 -6.04
C VAL A 59 -7.13 7.73 -4.91
N ASN A 60 -8.38 8.13 -5.15
CA ASN A 60 -9.42 7.99 -4.12
C ASN A 60 -9.74 6.51 -3.87
N VAL A 61 -9.80 5.70 -4.93
CA VAL A 61 -10.06 4.25 -4.80
C VAL A 61 -8.88 3.57 -4.13
N THR A 62 -7.64 3.92 -4.49
CA THR A 62 -6.46 3.36 -3.82
C THR A 62 -6.38 3.78 -2.35
N THR A 63 -6.77 5.01 -2.04
CA THR A 63 -6.88 5.52 -0.66
C THR A 63 -7.92 4.71 0.12
N GLU A 64 -9.13 4.51 -0.41
CA GLU A 64 -10.16 3.68 0.25
C GLU A 64 -9.65 2.27 0.54
N ILE A 65 -8.89 1.67 -0.40
CA ILE A 65 -8.27 0.35 -0.19
C ILE A 65 -7.24 0.40 0.95
N GLN A 66 -6.39 1.43 1.01
CA GLN A 66 -5.46 1.60 2.13
C GLN A 66 -6.22 1.71 3.46
N GLU A 67 -7.32 2.47 3.51
CA GLU A 67 -8.18 2.61 4.69
C GLU A 67 -8.80 1.27 5.12
N GLU A 68 -9.35 0.49 4.18
CA GLU A 68 -9.89 -0.85 4.44
C GLU A 68 -8.83 -1.80 5.00
N LEU A 69 -7.59 -1.75 4.47
CA LEU A 69 -6.49 -2.57 4.96
C LEU A 69 -6.04 -2.13 6.36
N PHE A 70 -5.97 -0.83 6.64
CA PHE A 70 -5.67 -0.33 7.98
C PHE A 70 -6.71 -0.81 9.00
N LEU A 71 -8.00 -0.73 8.68
CA LEU A 71 -9.07 -1.24 9.55
C LEU A 71 -8.91 -2.75 9.83
N LYS A 72 -8.58 -3.56 8.81
CA LYS A 72 -8.34 -5.00 8.97
C LYS A 72 -7.15 -5.30 9.88
N MET A 73 -6.12 -4.45 9.85
CA MET A 73 -4.94 -4.56 10.73
C MET A 73 -5.17 -3.98 12.13
N GLY A 74 -6.35 -3.40 12.42
CA GLY A 74 -6.64 -2.75 13.68
C GLY A 74 -5.95 -1.38 13.83
N VAL A 75 -5.70 -0.69 12.72
CA VAL A 75 -5.09 0.65 12.65
C VAL A 75 -6.16 1.67 12.24
N ASP A 76 -6.12 2.86 12.83
CA ASP A 76 -6.98 3.96 12.42
C ASP A 76 -6.55 4.45 11.03
N PRO A 77 -7.47 4.51 10.03
CA PRO A 77 -7.10 4.85 8.65
C PRO A 77 -6.38 6.18 8.49
N LYS A 78 -6.84 7.23 9.18
CA LYS A 78 -6.24 8.57 9.10
C LYS A 78 -4.84 8.55 9.70
N PHE A 79 -4.68 7.88 10.84
CA PHE A 79 -3.38 7.67 11.46
C PHE A 79 -2.45 6.83 10.57
N GLY A 80 -2.95 5.79 9.92
CA GLY A 80 -2.19 4.92 9.01
C GLY A 80 -1.65 5.69 7.81
N ILE A 81 -2.50 6.47 7.14
CA ILE A 81 -2.12 7.32 6.01
C ILE A 81 -1.09 8.38 6.44
N GLU A 82 -1.32 9.05 7.57
CA GLU A 82 -0.34 10.02 8.10
C GLU A 82 1.00 9.35 8.45
N SER A 83 0.96 8.12 8.94
CA SER A 83 2.15 7.32 9.24
C SER A 83 2.94 6.99 7.98
N LEU A 84 2.29 6.66 6.86
CA LEU A 84 2.97 6.42 5.58
C LEU A 84 3.80 7.63 5.13
N GLY A 85 3.28 8.85 5.31
CA GLY A 85 4.02 10.08 5.01
C GLY A 85 5.26 10.31 5.88
N LYS A 86 5.37 9.61 7.01
CA LYS A 86 6.50 9.69 7.96
C LYS A 86 7.49 8.53 7.80
N VAL A 87 7.16 7.50 7.03
CA VAL A 87 7.99 6.30 6.84
C VAL A 87 9.39 6.66 6.32
N ASN A 88 9.48 7.58 5.35
CA ASN A 88 10.76 8.02 4.79
C ASN A 88 11.64 8.84 5.76
N ILE A 89 11.07 9.34 6.86
CA ILE A 89 11.80 10.07 7.90
C ILE A 89 12.20 9.09 9.02
N VAL A 90 11.26 8.28 9.50
CA VAL A 90 11.45 7.42 10.67
C VAL A 90 12.29 6.19 10.34
N TYR A 91 12.15 5.64 9.14
CA TYR A 91 12.84 4.42 8.70
C TYR A 91 13.84 4.68 7.58
N ALA A 92 14.35 5.90 7.47
CA ALA A 92 15.29 6.30 6.41
C ALA A 92 16.54 5.40 6.35
N ASP A 93 17.03 4.94 7.50
CA ASP A 93 18.20 4.07 7.61
C ASP A 93 17.93 2.59 7.27
N ASP A 94 16.67 2.16 7.28
CA ASP A 94 16.29 0.77 6.96
C ASP A 94 16.08 0.61 5.45
N ARG A 95 17.19 0.40 4.73
CA ARG A 95 17.19 0.33 3.27
C ARG A 95 16.23 -0.71 2.70
N ASP A 96 16.15 -1.89 3.31
CA ASP A 96 15.24 -2.95 2.86
C ASP A 96 13.78 -2.50 2.98
N LEU A 97 13.42 -1.87 4.11
CA LEU A 97 12.08 -1.32 4.28
C LEU A 97 11.80 -0.18 3.30
N MET A 98 12.77 0.69 3.06
CA MET A 98 12.63 1.78 2.07
C MET A 98 12.42 1.25 0.66
N ILE A 99 13.16 0.22 0.24
CA ILE A 99 12.95 -0.43 -1.06
C ILE A 99 11.51 -0.95 -1.17
N GLN A 100 11.00 -1.62 -0.15
CA GLN A 100 9.62 -2.11 -0.13
C GLN A 100 8.59 -0.96 -0.15
N PHE A 101 8.85 0.12 0.59
CA PHE A 101 7.99 1.31 0.60
C PHE A 101 7.92 1.98 -0.77
N TYR A 102 9.06 2.16 -1.46
CA TYR A 102 9.07 2.71 -2.82
C TYR A 102 8.39 1.78 -3.84
N GLN A 103 8.52 0.47 -3.68
CA GLN A 103 7.79 -0.50 -4.50
C GLN A 103 6.28 -0.40 -4.27
N PHE A 104 5.84 -0.20 -3.03
CA PHE A 104 4.45 0.05 -2.69
C PHE A 104 3.91 1.33 -3.36
N VAL A 105 4.61 2.46 -3.24
CA VAL A 105 4.22 3.72 -3.89
C VAL A 105 4.20 3.57 -5.41
N SER A 106 5.19 2.90 -5.99
CA SER A 106 5.24 2.65 -7.43
C SER A 106 4.10 1.74 -7.90
N ALA A 107 3.69 0.75 -7.11
CA ALA A 107 2.55 -0.11 -7.44
C ALA A 107 1.23 0.67 -7.44
N GLU A 108 1.05 1.60 -6.50
CA GLU A 108 -0.09 2.53 -6.47
C GLU A 108 -0.10 3.41 -7.73
N GLU A 109 1.02 4.07 -8.05
CA GLU A 109 1.14 4.94 -9.22
C GLU A 109 0.85 4.18 -10.52
N MET A 110 1.40 2.97 -10.68
CA MET A 110 1.13 2.13 -11.84
C MET A 110 -0.35 1.72 -11.94
N ALA A 111 -1.01 1.42 -10.84
CA ALA A 111 -2.43 1.05 -10.85
C ALA A 111 -3.33 2.23 -11.23
N CYS A 112 -3.03 3.44 -10.72
CA CYS A 112 -3.71 4.66 -11.11
C CYS A 112 -3.49 4.98 -12.60
N GLU A 113 -2.23 4.92 -13.06
CA GLU A 113 -1.88 5.18 -14.45
C GLU A 113 -2.50 4.17 -15.42
N GLU A 114 -2.54 2.87 -15.06
CA GLU A 114 -3.22 1.84 -15.86
C GLU A 114 -4.71 2.16 -16.01
N ALA A 115 -5.35 2.64 -14.94
CA ALA A 115 -6.76 3.01 -14.95
C ALA A 115 -7.04 4.28 -15.78
N GLU A 116 -6.15 5.28 -15.72
CA GLU A 116 -6.29 6.53 -16.48
C GLU A 116 -6.02 6.36 -17.97
N LEU A 117 -4.95 5.64 -18.33
CA LEU A 117 -4.59 5.37 -19.73
C LEU A 117 -5.47 4.30 -20.36
N GLY A 118 -6.02 3.40 -19.55
CA GLY A 118 -6.65 2.16 -19.98
C GLY A 118 -5.63 1.09 -20.38
N PRO A 119 -6.06 -0.18 -20.43
CA PRO A 119 -5.16 -1.34 -20.53
C PRO A 119 -4.32 -1.36 -21.82
N GLU A 120 -4.87 -0.87 -22.94
CA GLU A 120 -4.16 -0.88 -24.23
C GLU A 120 -3.07 0.19 -24.32
N ALA A 121 -3.32 1.40 -23.81
CA ALA A 121 -2.31 2.47 -23.81
C ALA A 121 -1.23 2.20 -22.76
N PHE A 122 -1.61 1.66 -21.61
CA PHE A 122 -0.66 1.21 -20.58
C PHE A 122 0.27 0.10 -21.08
N ALA A 123 -0.28 -0.92 -21.77
CA ALA A 123 0.52 -2.01 -22.34
C ALA A 123 1.56 -1.50 -23.36
N ARG A 124 1.18 -0.53 -24.21
CA ARG A 124 2.11 0.10 -25.16
C ARG A 124 3.22 0.86 -24.44
N LYS A 125 2.87 1.70 -23.46
CA LYS A 125 3.85 2.46 -22.66
C LYS A 125 4.83 1.52 -21.96
N MET A 126 4.36 0.42 -21.39
CA MET A 126 5.20 -0.60 -20.75
C MET A 126 6.12 -1.32 -21.73
N GLU A 127 5.66 -1.62 -22.94
CA GLU A 127 6.51 -2.21 -23.98
C GLU A 127 7.63 -1.25 -24.42
N GLU A 128 7.33 0.04 -24.54
CA GLU A 128 8.32 1.09 -24.89
C GLU A 128 9.35 1.30 -23.77
N VAL A 129 8.91 1.32 -22.52
CA VAL A 129 9.80 1.39 -21.34
C VAL A 129 10.71 0.15 -21.30
N LYS A 130 10.17 -1.05 -21.55
CA LYS A 130 10.94 -2.30 -21.57
C LYS A 130 11.98 -2.32 -22.69
N LYS A 131 11.62 -1.88 -23.90
CA LYS A 131 12.57 -1.72 -25.03
C LYS A 131 13.68 -0.73 -24.69
N SER A 132 13.34 0.39 -24.08
CA SER A 132 14.31 1.43 -23.70
C SER A 132 15.29 0.93 -22.62
N GLN A 133 14.81 0.19 -21.61
CA GLN A 133 15.69 -0.40 -20.58
C GLN A 133 16.64 -1.47 -21.13
N GLN A 134 16.18 -2.29 -22.09
CA GLN A 134 17.03 -3.26 -22.77
C GLN A 134 18.12 -2.58 -23.59
N GLN A 135 17.78 -1.49 -24.27
CA GLN A 135 18.73 -0.73 -25.07
C GLN A 135 19.78 -0.02 -24.20
N VAL A 136 19.38 0.59 -23.07
CA VAL A 136 20.32 1.24 -22.13
C VAL A 136 21.24 0.22 -21.45
N SER A 137 20.75 -0.99 -21.16
CA SER A 137 21.57 -2.06 -20.57
C SER A 137 22.57 -2.63 -21.58
N ALA A 138 22.17 -2.78 -22.85
CA ALA A 138 23.06 -3.22 -23.92
C ALA A 138 24.15 -2.18 -24.23
N ASN A 139 23.83 -0.89 -24.17
CA ASN A 139 24.77 0.20 -24.47
C ASN A 139 25.75 0.51 -23.33
N LYS A 140 25.55 -0.04 -22.12
CA LYS A 140 26.47 0.04 -20.98
C LYS A 140 27.50 -1.11 -20.95
N MET A 141 27.35 -2.13 -21.80
CA MET A 141 28.25 -3.29 -21.90
C MET A 141 29.23 -3.24 -23.08
N THR A 142 29.23 -2.14 -23.83
CA THR A 142 30.17 -1.82 -24.93
C THR A 142 30.92 -0.54 -24.61
#